data_AF-A0A5C8T8D2-F1
#
_entry.id   AF-A0A5C8T8D2-F1
#
_cell.length_a   1.000
_cell.length_b   1.000
_cell.length_c   1.000
_cell.angle_alpha   90.00
_cell.angle_beta   90.00
_cell.angle_gamma   90.00
#
_symmetry.space_group_name_H-M   'P 1'
#
loop_
_entity.id
_entity.type
_entity.pdbx_description
1 polymer ?
#
loop_
_entity_poly.entity_id
_entity_poly.type
_entity_poly.pdbx_seq_one_letter_code
_entity_poly.pdbx_strand_id
1 'polypeptide(L)'
;MAIKQKTLQDAFYETLKDVYYAEKQSVRALKKSAKSAEHEELKQAFETHAEESAIQVERLQQVFEIIGKPARAKTCEAMQGLTSEMEEDLEDFGDSPAADAVLVGCAQAVEHYEIARYGTLKTWATQLGYEDAAKLLDETLQEEKKTDQLLSEIAERINVEGSEEDTDDVEAKAAPKRGFKAKTA
;
A
#
# COMPACT_ATOMS: atom_id res chain seq x y z
N MET A 1 -0.33 -14.59 -37.72
CA MET A 1 -1.40 -13.71 -37.24
C MET A 1 -0.82 -12.34 -36.99
N ALA A 2 -1.41 -11.27 -37.53
CA ALA A 2 -0.92 -9.91 -37.28
C ALA A 2 -1.20 -9.54 -35.82
N ILE A 3 -0.15 -9.14 -35.09
CA ILE A 3 -0.29 -8.61 -33.73
C ILE A 3 -0.97 -7.24 -33.87
N LYS A 4 -2.19 -7.11 -33.35
CA LYS A 4 -2.84 -5.79 -33.24
C LYS A 4 -2.01 -4.94 -32.28
N GLN A 5 -1.48 -3.83 -32.76
CA GLN A 5 -0.77 -2.88 -31.89
C GLN A 5 -1.73 -2.30 -30.85
N LYS A 6 -1.27 -2.26 -29.59
CA LYS A 6 -2.03 -1.69 -28.48
C LYS A 6 -2.01 -0.16 -28.54
N THR A 7 -3.10 0.45 -28.11
CA THR A 7 -3.33 1.90 -28.11
C THR A 7 -3.36 2.48 -26.70
N LEU A 8 -3.43 3.82 -26.58
CA LEU A 8 -3.64 4.49 -25.30
C LEU A 8 -4.99 4.13 -24.66
N GLN A 9 -6.04 3.93 -25.46
CA GLN A 9 -7.34 3.44 -24.96
C GLN A 9 -7.21 2.03 -24.36
N ASP A 10 -6.42 1.16 -24.98
CA ASP A 10 -6.17 -0.18 -24.41
C ASP A 10 -5.39 -0.06 -23.10
N ALA A 11 -4.36 0.80 -23.04
CA ALA A 11 -3.60 1.03 -21.80
C ALA A 11 -4.50 1.59 -20.68
N PHE A 12 -5.30 2.62 -20.97
CA PHE A 12 -6.25 3.21 -20.02
C PHE A 12 -7.22 2.16 -19.48
N TYR A 13 -7.86 1.38 -20.36
CA TYR A 13 -8.81 0.36 -19.93
C TYR A 13 -8.14 -0.76 -19.14
N GLU A 14 -6.96 -1.24 -19.55
CA GLU A 14 -6.24 -2.27 -18.78
C GLU A 14 -5.85 -1.77 -17.38
N THR A 15 -5.31 -0.55 -17.28
CA THR A 15 -4.94 0.05 -15.98
C THR A 15 -6.17 0.35 -15.12
N LEU A 16 -7.30 0.77 -15.71
CA LEU A 16 -8.54 1.00 -14.97
C LEU A 16 -9.06 -0.30 -14.31
N LYS A 17 -8.93 -1.44 -15.00
CA LYS A 17 -9.27 -2.76 -14.43
C LYS A 17 -8.34 -3.18 -13.30
N ASP A 18 -7.06 -2.82 -13.40
CA ASP A 18 -6.06 -3.12 -12.37
C ASP A 18 -6.34 -2.31 -11.10
N VAL A 19 -6.60 -1.00 -11.20
CA VAL A 19 -6.97 -0.18 -10.02
C VAL A 19 -8.33 -0.55 -9.44
N TYR A 20 -9.29 -0.95 -10.28
CA TYR A 20 -10.60 -1.42 -9.79
C TYR A 20 -10.50 -2.73 -8.99
N TYR A 21 -9.50 -3.55 -9.28
CA TYR A 21 -9.17 -4.68 -8.42
C TYR A 21 -8.47 -4.22 -7.15
N ALA A 22 -7.48 -3.32 -7.28
CA ALA A 22 -6.69 -2.81 -6.17
C ALA A 22 -7.59 -2.25 -5.05
N GLU A 23 -8.47 -1.32 -5.38
CA GLU A 23 -9.42 -0.69 -4.46
C GLU A 23 -10.29 -1.68 -3.67
N LYS A 24 -10.79 -2.72 -4.36
CA LYS A 24 -11.59 -3.76 -3.70
C LYS A 24 -10.78 -4.56 -2.68
N GLN A 25 -9.48 -4.69 -2.90
CA GLN A 25 -8.57 -5.35 -1.99
C GLN A 25 -8.16 -4.38 -0.87
N SER A 26 -7.89 -3.10 -1.19
CA SER A 26 -7.63 -2.04 -0.21
C SER A 26 -8.73 -1.98 0.85
N VAL A 27 -10.02 -1.95 0.48
CA VAL A 27 -11.16 -1.97 1.43
C VAL A 27 -11.08 -3.14 2.43
N ARG A 28 -10.60 -4.31 2.00
CA ARG A 28 -10.49 -5.49 2.87
C ARG A 28 -9.23 -5.43 3.74
N ALA A 29 -8.12 -5.01 3.15
CA ALA A 29 -6.85 -4.84 3.84
C ALA A 29 -6.97 -3.80 4.95
N LEU A 30 -7.51 -2.61 4.65
CA LEU A 30 -7.73 -1.52 5.61
C LEU A 30 -8.58 -1.97 6.81
N LYS A 31 -9.66 -2.74 6.58
CA LYS A 31 -10.49 -3.30 7.67
C LYS A 31 -9.76 -4.34 8.52
N LYS A 32 -8.74 -5.01 7.98
CA LYS A 32 -7.87 -5.92 8.73
C LYS A 32 -6.84 -5.09 9.51
N SER A 33 -6.15 -4.15 8.86
CA SER A 33 -5.17 -3.26 9.49
C SER A 33 -5.75 -2.43 10.63
N ALA A 34 -6.98 -1.92 10.49
CA ALA A 34 -7.70 -1.23 11.58
C ALA A 34 -7.92 -2.09 12.83
N LYS A 35 -7.99 -3.42 12.69
CA LYS A 35 -8.13 -4.33 13.84
C LYS A 35 -6.78 -4.69 14.46
N SER A 36 -5.71 -4.60 13.69
CA SER A 36 -4.34 -4.84 14.13
C SER A 36 -3.69 -3.60 14.75
N ALA A 37 -4.12 -2.40 14.33
CA ALA A 37 -3.56 -1.16 14.83
C ALA A 37 -3.91 -0.92 16.31
N GLU A 38 -2.91 -0.59 17.12
CA GLU A 38 -3.08 -0.26 18.55
C GLU A 38 -3.26 1.24 18.78
N HIS A 39 -2.59 2.06 17.97
CA HIS A 39 -2.68 3.51 18.02
C HIS A 39 -4.03 3.96 17.46
N GLU A 40 -4.83 4.58 18.33
CA GLU A 40 -6.21 4.96 18.02
C GLU A 40 -6.34 5.87 16.79
N GLU A 41 -5.39 6.79 16.59
CA GLU A 41 -5.38 7.66 15.40
C GLU A 41 -5.13 6.87 14.11
N LEU A 42 -4.26 5.86 14.15
CA LEU A 42 -3.95 5.01 12.99
C LEU A 42 -5.14 4.14 12.64
N LYS A 43 -5.77 3.55 13.66
CA LYS A 43 -6.99 2.79 13.49
C LYS A 43 -8.11 3.62 12.85
N GLN A 44 -8.34 4.83 13.33
CA GLN A 44 -9.35 5.74 12.76
C GLN A 44 -9.02 6.13 11.32
N ALA A 45 -7.73 6.34 11.00
CA ALA A 45 -7.29 6.59 9.63
C ALA A 45 -7.65 5.41 8.70
N PHE A 46 -7.38 4.17 9.12
CA PHE A 46 -7.75 2.98 8.34
C PHE A 46 -9.26 2.78 8.21
N GLU A 47 -10.04 3.02 9.26
CA GLU A 47 -11.50 2.92 9.20
C GLU A 47 -12.09 3.95 8.23
N THR A 48 -11.65 5.21 8.34
CA THR A 48 -12.06 6.30 7.45
C THR A 48 -11.68 5.98 6.00
N HIS A 49 -10.44 5.57 5.78
CA HIS A 49 -9.95 5.30 4.44
C HIS A 49 -10.65 4.09 3.82
N ALA A 50 -11.04 3.07 4.60
CA ALA A 50 -11.83 1.96 4.09
C ALA A 50 -13.22 2.38 3.58
N GLU A 51 -13.81 3.44 4.14
CA GLU A 51 -15.06 4.04 3.66
C GLU A 51 -14.82 4.86 2.39
N GLU A 52 -13.75 5.65 2.34
CA GLU A 52 -13.34 6.40 1.14
C GLU A 52 -13.06 5.44 -0.03
N SER A 53 -12.28 4.37 0.16
CA SER A 53 -12.03 3.36 -0.89
C SER A 53 -13.28 2.66 -1.37
N ALA A 54 -14.28 2.44 -0.50
CA ALA A 54 -15.56 1.89 -0.95
C ALA A 54 -16.29 2.85 -1.92
N ILE A 55 -16.20 4.16 -1.68
CA ILE A 55 -16.73 5.20 -2.58
C ILE A 55 -15.89 5.28 -3.86
N GLN A 56 -14.56 5.15 -3.77
CA GLN A 56 -13.66 5.14 -4.93
C GLN A 56 -13.97 3.95 -5.88
N VAL A 57 -14.33 2.78 -5.33
CA VAL A 57 -14.83 1.64 -6.13
C VAL A 57 -16.08 2.02 -6.94
N GLU A 58 -17.03 2.74 -6.34
CA GLU A 58 -18.24 3.23 -7.04
C GLU A 58 -17.88 4.29 -8.08
N ARG A 59 -16.95 5.19 -7.77
CA ARG A 59 -16.42 6.21 -8.68
C ARG A 59 -15.79 5.58 -9.92
N LEU A 60 -15.01 4.51 -9.75
CA LEU A 60 -14.44 3.74 -10.86
C LEU A 60 -15.52 3.08 -11.73
N GLN A 61 -16.64 2.61 -11.17
CA GLN A 61 -17.75 2.09 -11.96
C GLN A 61 -18.33 3.17 -12.89
N GLN A 62 -18.48 4.40 -12.41
CA GLN A 62 -18.91 5.53 -13.24
C GLN A 62 -17.88 5.80 -14.36
N VAL A 63 -16.58 5.72 -14.08
CA VAL A 63 -15.53 5.87 -15.10
C VAL A 63 -15.65 4.79 -16.19
N PHE A 64 -15.92 3.53 -15.83
CA PHE A 64 -16.17 2.46 -16.80
C PHE A 64 -17.39 2.76 -17.69
N GLU A 65 -18.48 3.28 -17.11
CA GLU A 65 -19.68 3.69 -17.84
C GLU A 65 -19.38 4.83 -18.83
N ILE A 66 -18.64 5.86 -18.41
CA ILE A 66 -18.25 7.01 -19.25
C ILE A 66 -17.49 6.56 -20.50
N ILE A 67 -16.57 5.59 -20.35
CA ILE A 67 -15.79 5.07 -21.49
C ILE A 67 -16.53 4.01 -22.31
N GLY A 68 -17.76 3.65 -21.93
CA GLY A 68 -18.57 2.64 -22.61
C GLY A 68 -17.98 1.23 -22.54
N LYS A 69 -17.31 0.87 -21.43
CA LYS A 69 -16.70 -0.45 -21.23
C LYS A 69 -17.25 -1.10 -19.95
N PRO A 70 -17.35 -2.43 -19.90
CA PRO A 70 -17.81 -3.11 -18.69
C PRO A 70 -16.78 -2.96 -17.56
N ALA A 71 -17.26 -2.68 -16.34
CA ALA A 71 -16.44 -2.72 -15.14
C ALA A 71 -15.98 -4.16 -14.88
N ARG A 72 -14.69 -4.42 -15.09
CA ARG A 72 -14.07 -5.73 -14.87
C ARG A 72 -12.83 -5.57 -14.04
N ALA A 73 -12.79 -6.22 -12.88
CA ALA A 73 -11.54 -6.31 -12.14
C ALA A 73 -10.59 -7.26 -12.89
N LYS A 74 -9.31 -6.90 -12.93
CA LYS A 74 -8.23 -7.79 -13.31
C LYS A 74 -7.23 -7.82 -12.16
N THR A 75 -6.75 -9.00 -11.81
CA THR A 75 -5.75 -9.14 -10.74
C THR A 75 -4.62 -8.14 -10.93
N CYS A 76 -4.41 -7.34 -9.88
CA CYS A 76 -3.30 -6.42 -9.79
C CYS A 76 -2.19 -7.06 -8.96
N GLU A 77 -1.21 -7.65 -9.64
CA GLU A 77 -0.05 -8.30 -8.99
C GLU A 77 0.71 -7.34 -8.07
N ALA A 78 0.78 -6.05 -8.41
CA ALA A 78 1.43 -5.05 -7.57
C ALA A 78 0.69 -4.86 -6.24
N MET A 79 -0.64 -4.75 -6.27
CA MET A 79 -1.43 -4.62 -5.05
C MET A 79 -1.38 -5.90 -4.23
N GLN A 80 -1.40 -7.07 -4.87
CA GLN A 80 -1.22 -8.34 -4.16
C GLN A 80 0.12 -8.39 -3.42
N GLY A 81 1.21 -8.01 -4.09
CA GLY A 81 2.54 -7.94 -3.48
C GLY A 81 2.56 -7.02 -2.25
N LEU A 82 2.05 -5.79 -2.39
CA LEU A 82 1.99 -4.83 -1.28
C LEU A 82 1.14 -5.33 -0.11
N THR A 83 -0.02 -5.94 -0.38
CA THR A 83 -0.86 -6.50 0.68
C THR A 83 -0.24 -7.73 1.34
N SER A 84 0.50 -8.55 0.59
CA SER A 84 1.20 -9.72 1.15
C SER A 84 2.39 -9.30 2.00
N GLU A 85 3.16 -8.30 1.57
CA GLU A 85 4.25 -7.70 2.37
C GLU A 85 3.71 -7.18 3.71
N MET A 86 2.60 -6.43 3.69
CA MET A 86 1.92 -5.98 4.91
C MET A 86 1.47 -7.13 5.82
N GLU A 87 0.99 -8.24 5.26
CA GLU A 87 0.59 -9.41 6.04
C GLU A 87 1.79 -10.14 6.66
N GLU A 88 2.87 -10.31 5.92
CA GLU A 88 4.12 -10.91 6.40
C GLU A 88 4.75 -10.06 7.52
N ASP A 89 4.79 -8.74 7.33
CA ASP A 89 5.29 -7.79 8.31
C ASP A 89 4.44 -7.79 9.60
N LEU A 90 3.11 -7.82 9.48
CA LEU A 90 2.23 -7.96 10.64
C LEU A 90 2.45 -9.28 11.41
N GLU A 91 2.75 -10.37 10.71
CA GLU A 91 3.04 -11.66 11.33
C GLU A 91 4.41 -11.65 12.04
N ASP A 92 5.42 -10.98 11.48
CA ASP A 92 6.77 -10.89 12.07
C ASP A 92 6.81 -9.95 13.29
N PHE A 93 6.19 -8.77 13.18
CA PHE A 93 6.19 -7.77 14.23
C PHE A 93 5.14 -8.01 15.32
N GLY A 94 4.07 -8.75 15.05
CA GLY A 94 3.04 -9.12 16.04
C GLY A 94 2.56 -7.94 16.90
N ASP A 95 2.52 -8.13 18.22
CA ASP A 95 2.16 -7.09 19.20
C ASP A 95 3.40 -6.26 19.67
N SER A 96 4.45 -6.15 18.85
CA SER A 96 5.65 -5.40 19.22
C SER A 96 5.40 -3.89 19.24
N PRO A 97 6.20 -3.12 19.99
CA PRO A 97 6.09 -1.65 20.00
C PRO A 97 6.30 -0.98 18.63
N ALA A 98 6.85 -1.70 17.65
CA ALA A 98 7.09 -1.19 16.30
C ALA A 98 6.01 -1.57 15.28
N ALA A 99 5.04 -2.41 15.64
CA ALA A 99 4.04 -2.97 14.73
C ALA A 99 3.22 -1.88 14.03
N ASP A 100 2.81 -0.83 14.75
CA ASP A 100 2.05 0.27 14.17
C ASP A 100 2.85 1.12 13.18
N ALA A 101 4.15 1.33 13.41
CA ALA A 101 4.97 2.06 12.44
C ALA A 101 5.17 1.25 11.16
N VAL A 102 5.28 -0.07 11.29
CA VAL A 102 5.34 -0.97 10.14
C VAL A 102 4.02 -0.91 9.36
N LEU A 103 2.88 -0.98 10.05
CA LEU A 103 1.55 -0.79 9.46
C LEU A 103 1.43 0.53 8.69
N VAL A 104 1.88 1.64 9.27
CA VAL A 104 1.89 2.95 8.60
C VAL A 104 2.74 2.91 7.35
N GLY A 105 3.97 2.37 7.43
CA GLY A 105 4.87 2.26 6.29
C GLY A 105 4.28 1.45 5.13
N CYS A 106 3.68 0.30 5.42
CA CYS A 106 3.01 -0.53 4.41
C CYS A 106 1.81 0.21 3.79
N ALA A 107 1.03 0.94 4.60
CA ALA A 107 -0.10 1.72 4.10
C ALA A 107 0.36 2.85 3.18
N GLN A 108 1.41 3.58 3.52
CA GLN A 108 1.99 4.60 2.64
C GLN A 108 2.47 4.01 1.31
N ALA A 109 3.04 2.80 1.31
CA ALA A 109 3.43 2.13 0.07
C ALA A 109 2.23 1.84 -0.86
N VAL A 110 1.08 1.48 -0.27
CA VAL A 110 -0.21 1.34 -0.98
C VAL A 110 -0.67 2.69 -1.55
N GLU A 111 -0.71 3.75 -0.73
CA GLU A 111 -1.11 5.09 -1.19
C GLU A 111 -0.24 5.58 -2.35
N HIS A 112 1.07 5.41 -2.26
CA HIS A 112 2.01 5.82 -3.30
C HIS A 112 1.78 5.07 -4.63
N TYR A 113 1.41 3.78 -4.56
CA TYR A 113 1.00 3.04 -5.74
C TYR A 113 -0.26 3.65 -6.34
N GLU A 114 -1.28 3.95 -5.54
CA GLU A 114 -2.57 4.49 -6.00
C GLU A 114 -2.41 5.91 -6.56
N ILE A 115 -1.67 6.80 -5.89
CA ILE A 115 -1.31 8.14 -6.36
C ILE A 115 -0.67 8.08 -7.75
N ALA A 116 0.29 7.16 -7.97
CA ALA A 116 0.94 7.00 -9.26
C ALA A 116 -0.04 6.53 -10.35
N ARG A 117 -0.95 5.61 -10.01
CA ARG A 117 -1.95 5.08 -10.95
C ARG A 117 -3.02 6.10 -11.30
N TYR A 118 -3.61 6.78 -10.31
CA TYR A 118 -4.62 7.79 -10.53
C TYR A 118 -4.08 9.02 -11.26
N GLY A 119 -2.86 9.46 -10.94
CA GLY A 119 -2.18 10.52 -11.71
C GLY A 119 -2.00 10.17 -13.19
N THR A 120 -1.65 8.91 -13.46
CA THR A 120 -1.53 8.39 -14.84
C THR A 120 -2.88 8.31 -15.53
N LEU A 121 -3.89 7.72 -14.88
CA LEU A 121 -5.24 7.55 -15.43
C LEU A 121 -5.90 8.91 -15.71
N LYS A 122 -5.83 9.88 -14.79
CA LYS A 122 -6.32 11.25 -14.99
C LYS A 122 -5.72 11.87 -16.25
N THR A 123 -4.40 11.75 -16.40
CA THR A 123 -3.67 12.30 -17.56
C THR A 123 -4.13 11.66 -18.85
N TRP A 124 -4.25 10.33 -18.89
CA TRP A 124 -4.72 9.60 -20.07
C TRP A 124 -6.20 9.86 -20.39
N ALA A 125 -7.06 9.96 -19.37
CA ALA A 125 -8.47 10.33 -19.55
C ALA A 125 -8.58 11.69 -20.26
N THR A 126 -7.78 12.69 -19.84
CA THR A 126 -7.71 14.00 -20.49
C THR A 126 -7.24 13.89 -21.94
N GLN A 127 -6.16 13.14 -22.21
CA GLN A 127 -5.64 12.93 -23.57
C GLN A 127 -6.63 12.22 -24.51
N LEU A 128 -7.49 11.37 -23.95
CA LEU A 128 -8.52 10.63 -24.68
C LEU A 128 -9.84 11.42 -24.80
N GLY A 129 -9.94 12.61 -24.21
CA GLY A 129 -11.15 13.45 -24.23
C GLY A 129 -12.25 13.00 -23.26
N TYR A 130 -11.92 12.18 -22.26
CA TYR A 130 -12.84 11.74 -21.21
C TYR A 130 -12.85 12.71 -20.02
N GLU A 131 -13.26 13.96 -20.26
CA GLU A 131 -13.17 15.05 -19.28
C GLU A 131 -13.87 14.73 -17.94
N ASP A 132 -15.05 14.10 -17.98
CA ASP A 132 -15.78 13.75 -16.76
C ASP A 132 -15.10 12.59 -16.01
N ALA A 133 -14.52 11.62 -16.72
CA ALA A 133 -13.68 10.60 -16.08
C ALA A 133 -12.42 11.21 -15.45
N ALA A 134 -11.80 12.19 -16.10
CA ALA A 134 -10.61 12.85 -15.58
C ALA A 134 -10.90 13.59 -14.26
N LYS A 135 -12.08 14.22 -14.12
CA LYS A 135 -12.51 14.85 -12.86
C LYS A 135 -12.69 13.82 -11.75
N LEU A 136 -13.39 12.72 -12.03
CA LEU A 136 -13.60 11.65 -11.06
C LEU A 136 -12.27 11.02 -10.61
N LEU A 137 -11.36 10.76 -11.54
CA LEU A 137 -10.04 10.23 -11.23
C LEU A 137 -9.16 11.22 -10.45
N ASP A 138 -9.34 12.53 -10.67
CA ASP A 138 -8.66 13.57 -9.88
C ASP A 138 -9.21 13.66 -8.46
N GLU A 139 -10.52 13.49 -8.28
CA GLU A 139 -11.15 13.45 -6.97
C GLU A 139 -10.55 12.34 -6.11
N THR A 140 -10.50 11.11 -6.64
CA THR A 140 -9.80 9.99 -5.97
C THR A 140 -8.33 10.33 -5.72
N LEU A 141 -7.60 10.87 -6.71
CA LEU A 141 -6.20 11.24 -6.54
C LEU A 141 -5.96 12.22 -5.38
N GLN A 142 -6.90 13.16 -5.12
CA GLN A 142 -6.76 14.08 -4.00
C GLN A 142 -7.06 13.41 -2.66
N GLU A 143 -8.00 12.46 -2.61
CA GLU A 143 -8.26 11.63 -1.44
C GLU A 143 -6.99 10.84 -1.05
N GLU A 144 -6.36 10.11 -1.98
CA GLU A 144 -5.16 9.29 -1.65
C GLU A 144 -4.00 10.15 -1.17
N LYS A 145 -3.79 11.32 -1.79
CA LYS A 145 -2.75 12.26 -1.35
C LYS A 145 -2.98 12.78 0.05
N LYS A 146 -4.24 13.00 0.41
CA LYS A 146 -4.61 13.47 1.75
C LYS A 146 -4.43 12.34 2.76
N THR A 147 -4.77 11.11 2.40
CA THR A 147 -4.52 9.92 3.21
C THR A 147 -3.03 9.71 3.46
N ASP A 148 -2.20 9.73 2.42
CA ASP A 148 -0.74 9.62 2.55
C ASP A 148 -0.14 10.72 3.43
N GLN A 149 -0.63 11.96 3.28
CA GLN A 149 -0.21 13.05 4.15
C GLN A 149 -0.58 12.78 5.62
N LEU A 150 -1.81 12.33 5.88
CA LEU A 150 -2.25 11.98 7.23
C LEU A 150 -1.40 10.84 7.81
N LEU A 151 -1.11 9.80 7.02
CA LEU A 151 -0.26 8.69 7.43
C LEU A 151 1.17 9.17 7.74
N SER A 152 1.72 10.10 6.96
CA SER A 152 3.02 10.73 7.23
C SER A 152 3.01 11.47 8.58
N GLU A 153 1.96 12.23 8.85
CA GLU A 153 1.81 12.94 10.14
C GLU A 153 1.68 11.96 11.31
N ILE A 154 0.96 10.85 11.13
CA ILE A 154 0.86 9.77 12.12
C ILE A 154 2.21 9.09 12.32
N ALA A 155 2.97 8.82 11.25
CA ALA A 155 4.29 8.19 11.31
C ALA A 155 5.27 8.98 12.18
N GLU A 156 5.20 10.32 12.14
CA GLU A 156 6.04 11.20 12.98
C GLU A 156 5.69 11.10 14.49
N ARG A 157 4.49 10.63 14.82
CA ARG A 157 3.99 10.50 16.20
C ARG A 157 4.15 9.07 16.75
N ILE A 158 4.06 8.07 15.88
CA ILE A 158 4.21 6.65 16.26
C ILE A 158 5.71 6.33 16.42
N ASN A 159 6.03 5.38 17.32
CA ASN A 159 7.39 4.88 17.61
C ASN A 159 8.36 5.81 18.36
N VAL A 160 7.88 6.78 19.14
CA VAL A 160 8.78 7.54 20.05
C VAL A 160 9.46 6.60 21.07
N GLU A 161 8.80 5.51 21.47
CA GLU A 161 9.28 4.58 22.51
C GLU A 161 10.15 3.42 21.98
N GLY A 162 10.10 3.10 20.68
CA GLY A 162 10.91 2.03 20.06
C GLY A 162 12.32 2.45 19.62
N SER A 163 12.74 3.67 19.97
CA SER A 163 14.04 4.25 19.60
C SER A 163 15.18 3.90 20.57
N GLU A 164 14.86 3.24 21.68
CA GLU A 164 15.86 2.75 22.63
C GLU A 164 16.37 1.37 22.15
N GLU A 165 17.51 1.35 21.48
CA GLU A 165 18.36 0.15 21.53
C GLU A 165 18.70 -0.08 23.00
N ASP A 166 18.13 -1.11 23.63
CA ASP A 166 18.64 -1.67 24.88
C ASP A 166 20.06 -2.17 24.62
N THR A 167 21.05 -1.27 24.70
CA THR A 167 22.47 -1.61 24.64
C THR A 167 22.94 -2.16 25.98
N ASP A 168 22.24 -3.13 26.57
CA ASP A 168 22.63 -3.75 27.84
C ASP A 168 22.38 -5.27 27.79
N ASP A 169 23.23 -5.99 27.04
CA ASP A 169 23.85 -7.25 27.49
C ASP A 169 24.66 -7.94 26.38
N VAL A 170 25.91 -7.48 26.18
CA VAL A 170 26.98 -8.35 25.65
C VAL A 170 28.09 -8.42 26.68
N GLU A 171 27.80 -8.94 27.87
CA GLU A 171 28.83 -9.44 28.77
C GLU A 171 29.53 -10.63 28.10
N ALA A 172 30.74 -10.36 27.63
CA ALA A 172 31.67 -11.32 27.07
C ALA A 172 31.98 -12.46 28.06
N LYS A 173 31.30 -13.60 27.92
CA LYS A 173 31.80 -14.88 28.45
C LYS A 173 32.87 -15.44 27.51
N ALA A 174 34.11 -15.02 27.76
CA ALA A 174 35.29 -15.61 27.16
C ALA A 174 35.34 -17.13 27.42
N ALA A 175 35.22 -17.93 26.37
CA ALA A 175 35.50 -19.36 26.41
C ALA A 175 37.02 -19.61 26.56
N PRO A 176 37.46 -20.64 27.30
CA PRO A 176 38.88 -20.89 27.51
C PRO A 176 39.51 -21.44 26.21
N LYS A 177 40.61 -20.81 25.77
CA LYS A 177 41.43 -21.27 24.64
C LYS A 177 42.00 -22.67 24.95
N ARG A 178 41.53 -23.70 24.24
CA ARG A 178 42.22 -25.01 24.22
C ARG A 178 43.51 -24.86 23.42
N GLY A 179 44.63 -25.05 24.10
CA GLY A 179 45.97 -25.00 23.53
C GLY A 179 46.17 -26.06 22.45
N PHE A 180 46.63 -25.61 21.28
CA PHE A 180 47.11 -26.48 20.21
C PHE A 180 48.50 -27.00 20.61
N LYS A 181 48.61 -28.27 20.98
CA LYS A 181 49.92 -28.95 21.08
C LYS A 181 50.24 -29.53 19.71
N ALA A 182 51.19 -28.89 19.03
CA ALA A 182 51.93 -29.49 17.93
C ALA A 182 52.69 -30.72 18.44
N LYS A 183 52.60 -31.83 17.70
CA LYS A 183 53.62 -32.88 17.72
C LYS A 183 53.92 -33.32 16.28
N THR A 184 55.07 -32.86 15.83
CA THR A 184 55.93 -33.45 14.81
C THR A 184 56.46 -34.81 15.27
N ALA A 185 56.33 -35.83 14.42
CA ALA A 185 57.31 -36.86 14.05
C ALA A 185 56.57 -38.01 13.35
#